data_AF-A0A067DQR5-F1
#
_entry.id   AF-A0A067DQR5-F1
#
_cell.length_a   1.000
_cell.length_b   1.000
_cell.length_c   1.000
_cell.angle_alpha   90.00
_cell.angle_beta   90.00
_cell.angle_gamma   90.00
#
_symmetry.space_group_name_H-M   'P 1'
#
loop_
_entity.id
_entity.type
_entity.pdbx_description
1 polymer ?
#
loop_
_entity_poly.entity_id
_entity_poly.type
_entity_poly.pdbx_seq_one_letter_code
_entity_poly.pdbx_strand_id
1 'polypeptide(L)'
;IRGLAWPAVLTGWVAQSASLGMKDSWGPLKALVVASAVNGIGDIVLCRFLGYGIAGAAWATMASQVIAAYMMIINLNQKGYNAFAISIPLPSELLAIFELAAPVFVMMMSKV
;
A
#
# COMPACT_ATOMS: atom_id res chain seq x y z
N ILE A 1 -4.21 6.75 -15.43
CA ILE A 1 -3.81 7.55 -14.25
C ILE A 1 -3.54 6.65 -13.04
N ARG A 2 -4.57 6.01 -12.45
CA ARG A 2 -4.37 5.12 -11.29
C ARG A 2 -3.44 3.93 -11.54
N GLY A 3 -3.43 3.42 -12.77
CA GLY A 3 -2.46 2.40 -13.20
C GLY A 3 -1.01 2.82 -12.98
N LEU A 4 -0.64 4.10 -13.01
CA LEU A 4 0.75 4.53 -12.76
C LEU A 4 1.19 4.29 -11.30
N ALA A 5 0.26 4.29 -10.35
CA ALA A 5 0.55 4.00 -8.95
C ALA A 5 0.66 2.51 -8.66
N TRP A 6 0.38 1.61 -9.62
CA TRP A 6 0.36 0.16 -9.39
C TRP A 6 1.62 -0.40 -8.71
N PRO A 7 2.87 -0.02 -9.08
CA PRO A 7 4.06 -0.59 -8.46
C PRO A 7 4.23 -0.10 -7.03
N ALA A 8 3.96 1.19 -6.80
CA ALA A 8 4.01 1.80 -5.47
C ALA A 8 2.94 1.20 -4.56
N VAL A 9 1.73 0.99 -5.05
CA VAL A 9 0.64 0.38 -4.28
C VAL A 9 0.97 -1.04 -3.87
N LEU A 10 1.47 -1.87 -4.80
CA LEU A 10 1.85 -3.24 -4.49
C LEU A 10 2.96 -3.31 -3.43
N THR A 11 4.03 -2.53 -3.62
CA THR A 11 5.13 -2.45 -2.64
C THR A 11 4.64 -1.94 -1.28
N GLY A 12 3.76 -0.94 -1.26
CA GLY A 12 3.11 -0.44 -0.06
C GLY A 12 2.27 -1.50 0.67
N TRP A 13 1.46 -2.28 -0.05
CA TRP A 13 0.67 -3.38 0.55
C TRP A 13 1.53 -4.48 1.15
N VAL A 14 2.64 -4.83 0.48
CA VAL A 14 3.61 -5.79 1.04
C VAL A 14 4.24 -5.22 2.31
N ALA A 15 4.68 -3.95 2.29
CA ALA A 15 5.26 -3.29 3.47
C ALA A 15 4.26 -3.16 4.62
N GLN A 16 2.99 -2.85 4.33
CA GLN A 16 1.91 -2.84 5.32
C GLN A 16 1.69 -4.21 5.93
N SER A 17 1.62 -5.25 5.10
CA SER A 17 1.42 -6.63 5.55
C SER A 17 2.58 -7.10 6.44
N ALA A 18 3.81 -6.76 6.07
CA ALA A 18 4.99 -7.01 6.88
C ALA A 18 4.92 -6.28 8.23
N SER A 19 4.57 -4.98 8.23
CA SER A 19 4.40 -4.19 9.47
C SER A 19 3.37 -4.82 10.41
N LEU A 20 2.23 -5.25 9.87
CA LEU A 20 1.16 -5.90 10.64
C LEU A 20 1.61 -7.27 11.18
N GLY A 21 2.36 -8.06 10.39
CA GLY A 21 2.97 -9.31 10.83
C GLY A 21 3.96 -9.12 11.99
N MET A 22 4.66 -7.99 12.03
CA MET A 22 5.54 -7.58 13.13
C MET A 22 4.78 -7.01 14.35
N LYS A 23 3.44 -7.11 14.39
CA LYS A 23 2.57 -6.51 15.40
C LYS A 23 2.69 -4.98 15.49
N ASP A 24 3.06 -4.33 14.39
CA ASP A 24 3.02 -2.88 14.29
C ASP A 24 1.85 -2.37 13.48
N SER A 25 0.81 -1.97 14.20
CA SER A 25 -0.36 -1.31 13.63
C SER A 25 -0.21 0.21 13.58
N TRP A 26 0.69 0.80 14.38
CA TRP A 26 0.81 2.26 14.50
C TRP A 26 1.43 2.90 13.26
N GLY A 27 2.42 2.24 12.67
CA GLY A 27 3.01 2.66 11.40
C GLY A 27 2.00 2.72 10.26
N PRO A 28 1.36 1.59 9.93
CA PRO A 28 0.29 1.54 8.94
C PRO A 28 -0.86 2.51 9.21
N LEU A 29 -1.26 2.68 10.48
CA LEU A 29 -2.35 3.59 10.84
C LEU A 29 -1.99 5.05 10.55
N LYS A 30 -0.78 5.50 10.91
CA LYS A 30 -0.31 6.86 10.60
C LYS A 30 -0.26 7.11 9.09
N ALA A 31 0.27 6.14 8.33
CA ALA A 31 0.32 6.23 6.88
C ALA A 31 -1.10 6.33 6.27
N LEU A 32 -2.04 5.53 6.77
CA LEU A 32 -3.43 5.55 6.32
C LEU A 32 -4.13 6.89 6.60
N VAL A 33 -3.94 7.47 7.79
CA VAL A 33 -4.52 8.76 8.15
C VAL A 33 -3.98 9.87 7.24
N VAL A 34 -2.66 9.92 7.03
CA VAL A 34 -2.05 10.91 6.13
C VAL A 34 -2.54 10.73 4.70
N ALA A 35 -2.57 9.50 4.18
CA ALA A 35 -3.06 9.21 2.85
C ALA A 35 -4.53 9.64 2.68
N SER A 36 -5.39 9.36 3.66
CA SER A 36 -6.80 9.74 3.62
C SER A 36 -6.98 11.26 3.62
N ALA A 37 -6.19 11.98 4.43
CA ALA A 37 -6.20 13.44 4.43
C ALA A 37 -5.74 14.01 3.07
N VAL A 38 -4.65 13.49 2.50
CA VAL A 38 -4.16 13.92 1.18
C VAL A 38 -5.18 13.63 0.09
N ASN A 39 -5.83 12.46 0.14
CA ASN A 39 -6.87 12.08 -0.80
C ASN A 39 -8.05 13.06 -0.75
N GLY A 40 -8.62 13.29 0.44
CA GLY A 40 -9.77 14.18 0.62
C GLY A 40 -9.47 15.64 0.28
N ILE A 41 -8.31 16.17 0.67
CA ILE A 41 -7.89 17.53 0.29
C ILE A 41 -7.67 17.61 -1.22
N GLY A 42 -7.01 16.59 -1.79
CA GLY A 42 -6.78 16.49 -3.23
C GLY A 42 -8.07 16.50 -4.02
N ASP A 43 -9.07 15.73 -3.60
CA ASP A 43 -10.39 15.69 -4.23
C ASP A 43 -11.05 17.07 -4.21
N ILE A 44 -11.02 17.78 -3.08
CA ILE A 44 -11.59 19.14 -2.99
C ILE A 44 -10.83 20.09 -3.93
N VAL A 45 -9.51 20.12 -3.90
CA VAL A 45 -8.71 21.05 -4.71
C VAL A 45 -8.85 20.74 -6.20
N LEU A 46 -8.57 19.50 -6.61
CA LEU A 46 -8.53 19.11 -8.02
C LEU A 46 -9.93 19.04 -8.65
N CYS A 47 -10.95 18.60 -7.91
CA CYS A 47 -12.30 18.48 -8.46
C CYS A 47 -13.08 19.78 -8.36
N ARG A 48 -13.04 20.49 -7.21
CA ARG A 48 -13.87 21.68 -6.99
C ARG A 48 -13.20 22.98 -7.44
N PHE A 49 -11.90 23.16 -7.20
CA PHE A 49 -11.22 24.42 -7.52
C PHE A 49 -10.61 24.43 -8.92
N LEU A 50 -10.01 23.32 -9.37
CA LEU A 50 -9.41 23.22 -10.71
C LEU A 50 -10.36 22.66 -11.78
N GLY A 51 -11.53 22.15 -11.39
CA GLY A 51 -12.56 21.69 -12.32
C GLY A 51 -12.19 20.40 -13.09
N TYR A 52 -11.16 19.67 -12.67
CA TYR A 52 -10.73 18.43 -13.35
C TYR A 52 -11.69 17.24 -13.12
N GLY A 53 -12.67 17.37 -12.23
CA GLY A 53 -13.71 16.36 -11.98
C GLY A 53 -13.13 14.97 -11.72
N ILE A 54 -13.59 13.96 -12.49
CA ILE A 54 -13.19 12.55 -12.33
C ILE A 54 -11.69 12.34 -12.53
N ALA A 55 -11.06 13.09 -13.45
CA ALA A 55 -9.61 13.01 -13.64
C ALA A 55 -8.86 13.55 -12.42
N GLY A 56 -9.38 14.62 -11.80
CA GLY A 56 -8.86 15.17 -10.55
C GLY A 56 -8.88 14.15 -9.41
N ALA A 57 -10.02 13.48 -9.22
CA ALA A 57 -10.16 12.43 -8.19
C ALA A 57 -9.19 11.25 -8.42
N ALA A 58 -8.97 10.88 -9.69
CA ALA A 58 -8.02 9.85 -10.04
C ALA A 58 -6.57 10.24 -9.67
N TRP A 59 -6.18 11.51 -9.86
CA TRP A 59 -4.86 12.03 -9.48
C TRP A 59 -4.70 12.16 -7.96
N ALA A 60 -5.71 12.65 -7.25
CA ALA A 60 -5.70 12.71 -5.79
C ALA A 60 -5.54 11.31 -5.17
N THR A 61 -6.27 10.32 -5.71
CA THR A 61 -6.14 8.92 -5.28
C THR A 61 -4.76 8.36 -5.57
N MET A 62 -4.25 8.55 -6.79
CA MET A 62 -2.92 8.11 -7.18
C MET A 62 -1.84 8.69 -6.24
N ALA A 63 -1.87 10.00 -5.98
CA ALA A 63 -0.90 10.66 -5.11
C ALA A 63 -0.97 10.16 -3.66
N SER A 64 -2.19 10.04 -3.09
CA SER A 64 -2.38 9.53 -1.73
C SER A 64 -1.83 8.11 -1.54
N GLN A 65 -2.03 7.25 -2.54
CA GLN A 65 -1.54 5.87 -2.55
C GLN A 65 -0.01 5.80 -2.60
N VAL A 66 0.61 6.64 -3.43
CA VAL A 66 2.08 6.73 -3.51
C VAL A 66 2.67 7.21 -2.19
N ILE A 67 2.09 8.24 -1.57
CA ILE A 67 2.52 8.74 -0.26
C ILE A 67 2.39 7.66 0.82
N ALA A 68 1.27 6.94 0.84
CA ALA A 68 1.05 5.83 1.77
C ALA A 68 2.15 4.77 1.64
N ALA A 69 2.48 4.37 0.41
CA ALA A 69 3.52 3.37 0.14
C ALA A 69 4.90 3.81 0.66
N TYR A 70 5.29 5.07 0.39
CA TYR A 70 6.54 5.61 0.91
C TYR A 70 6.59 5.63 2.44
N MET A 71 5.51 6.05 3.09
CA MET A 71 5.45 6.06 4.55
C MET A 71 5.55 4.66 5.16
N MET A 72 4.95 3.65 4.53
CA MET A 72 5.06 2.25 4.95
C MET A 72 6.49 1.71 4.81
N ILE A 73 7.16 2.03 3.70
CA ILE A 73 8.57 1.67 3.46
C ILE A 73 9.50 2.32 4.49
N ILE A 74 9.32 3.61 4.76
CA ILE A 74 10.11 4.35 5.75
C ILE A 74 9.92 3.73 7.15
N ASN A 75 8.69 3.35 7.50
CA ASN A 75 8.43 2.71 8.79
C ASN A 75 9.17 1.37 8.91
N LEU A 76 9.12 0.53 7.86
CA LEU A 76 9.88 -0.72 7.82
C LEU A 76 11.39 -0.48 7.99
N ASN A 77 11.94 0.52 7.29
CA ASN A 77 13.35 0.89 7.40
C ASN A 77 13.75 1.32 8.82
N GLN A 78 12.88 2.06 9.51
CA GLN A 78 13.09 2.45 10.91
C GLN A 78 13.11 1.25 11.88
N LYS A 79 12.53 0.11 11.48
CA LYS A 79 12.58 -1.15 12.25
C LYS A 79 13.75 -2.05 11.90
N GLY A 80 14.70 -1.56 11.10
CA GLY A 80 15.89 -2.31 10.72
C GLY A 80 15.69 -3.26 9.55
N TYR A 81 14.53 -3.23 8.87
CA TYR A 81 14.37 -3.91 7.59
C TYR A 81 15.03 -3.10 6.48
N ASN A 82 15.78 -3.73 5.60
CA ASN A 82 16.21 -3.07 4.38
C ASN A 82 15.16 -3.30 3.30
N ALA A 83 14.24 -2.36 3.12
CA ALA A 83 13.16 -2.47 2.14
C ALA A 83 13.64 -2.56 0.68
N PHE A 84 14.92 -2.26 0.42
CA PHE A 84 15.54 -2.36 -0.91
C PHE A 84 16.45 -3.57 -1.06
N ALA A 85 16.57 -4.44 -0.04
CA ALA A 85 17.33 -5.67 -0.16
C ALA A 85 16.59 -6.65 -1.07
N ILE A 86 17.22 -7.02 -2.19
CA ILE A 86 16.72 -8.05 -3.08
C ILE A 86 17.30 -9.39 -2.63
N SER A 87 16.43 -10.33 -2.28
CA SER A 87 16.81 -11.70 -1.94
C SER A 87 15.96 -12.66 -2.73
N ILE A 88 16.57 -13.71 -3.27
CA ILE A 88 15.88 -14.75 -4.01
C ILE A 88 15.48 -15.82 -2.99
N PRO A 89 14.18 -16.09 -2.79
CA PRO A 89 13.74 -17.05 -1.78
C PRO A 89 14.05 -18.49 -2.21
N LEU A 90 14.25 -19.36 -1.21
CA LEU A 90 14.43 -20.80 -1.44
C LEU A 90 13.07 -21.44 -1.82
N PRO A 91 13.02 -22.53 -2.61
CA PRO A 91 11.76 -23.20 -2.95
C PRO A 91 10.88 -23.59 -1.75
N SER A 92 11.50 -23.91 -0.60
CA SER A 92 10.78 -24.19 0.64
C SER A 92 10.11 -22.96 1.26
N GLU A 93 10.73 -21.78 1.15
CA GLU A 93 10.13 -20.51 1.60
C GLU A 93 8.96 -20.11 0.71
N LEU A 94 9.07 -20.34 -0.60
CA LEU A 94 7.98 -20.14 -1.54
C LEU A 94 6.79 -21.04 -1.23
N LEU A 95 7.02 -22.32 -0.92
CA LEU A 95 5.97 -23.24 -0.49
C LEU A 95 5.29 -22.75 0.80
N ALA A 96 6.05 -22.30 1.79
CA ALA A 96 5.48 -21.77 3.03
C ALA A 96 4.61 -20.52 2.80
N ILE A 97 5.05 -19.59 1.94
CA ILE A 97 4.25 -18.42 1.55
C ILE A 97 2.95 -18.88 0.86
N PHE A 98 3.05 -19.85 -0.05
CA PHE A 98 1.89 -20.35 -0.78
C PHE A 98 0.88 -21.07 0.13
N GLU A 99 1.35 -21.89 1.06
CA GLU A 99 0.51 -22.59 2.04
C GLU A 99 -0.27 -21.62 2.94
N LEU A 100 0.33 -20.48 3.30
CA LEU A 100 -0.34 -19.43 4.06
C LEU A 100 -1.30 -18.60 3.20
N ALA A 101 -0.89 -18.25 1.98
CA ALA A 101 -1.65 -17.36 1.12
C ALA A 101 -2.84 -18.04 0.43
N ALA A 102 -2.71 -19.31 0.01
CA ALA A 102 -3.72 -20.06 -0.73
C ALA A 102 -5.08 -20.13 -0.01
N PRO A 103 -5.19 -20.53 1.29
CA PRO A 103 -6.48 -20.59 1.96
C PRO A 103 -7.11 -19.21 2.15
N VAL A 104 -6.30 -18.17 2.41
CA VAL A 104 -6.78 -16.78 2.53
C VAL A 104 -7.31 -16.28 1.19
N PHE A 105 -6.61 -16.60 0.10
CA PHE A 105 -7.03 -16.25 -1.25
C PHE A 105 -8.36 -16.92 -1.63
N VAL A 106 -8.48 -18.24 -1.42
CA VAL A 106 -9.73 -18.98 -1.66
C VAL A 106 -10.88 -18.40 -0.84
N MET A 107 -10.63 -18.08 0.44
CA MET A 107 -11.64 -17.46 1.30
C MET A 107 -12.10 -16.10 0.76
N MET A 108 -11.18 -15.25 0.31
CA MET A 108 -11.53 -13.94 -0.25
C MET A 108 -12.30 -14.06 -1.57
N MET A 109 -11.86 -14.97 -2.46
CA MET A 109 -12.51 -15.19 -3.75
C MET A 109 -13.89 -15.83 -3.62
N SER A 110 -14.10 -16.68 -2.61
CA SER A 110 -15.40 -17.31 -2.34
C SER A 110 -16.44 -16.33 -1.76
N LYS A 111 -16.02 -15.15 -1.29
CA LYS A 111 -16.93 -14.10 -0.80
C LYS A 111 -17.39 -13.13 -1.89
N VAL A 112 -16.83 -13.24 -3.10
CA VAL A 112 -17.21 -12.47 -4.30
C VAL A 112 -18.33 -13.19 -5.02
#